data_AF-G0QXN9-F1
#
_entry.id   AF-G0QXN9-F1
#
_cell.length_a   1.000
_cell.length_b   1.000
_cell.length_c   1.000
_cell.angle_alpha   90.00
_cell.angle_beta   90.00
_cell.angle_gamma   90.00
#
_symmetry.space_group_name_H-M   'P 1'
#
loop_
_entity.id
_entity.type
_entity.pdbx_description
1 polymer ?
#
loop_
_entity_poly.entity_id
_entity_poly.type
_entity_poly.pdbx_seq_one_letter_code
_entity_poly.pdbx_strand_id
1 'polypeptide(L)'
;MIKFNFHFIDDWQGEIAFAKINGKTIWHESYAWCGKLLSFQCKLSGVNACGKEIPDRISHNVQFEFINTDDQFILEIGAYLKNRNSCDVSWGIDDVQVYVI
;
A
#
# COMPACT_ATOMS: atom_id res chain seq x y z
N MET A 1 -0.71 15.49 11.30
CA MET A 1 -0.29 14.87 10.01
C MET A 1 0.15 13.45 10.27
N ILE A 2 -0.17 12.51 9.38
CA ILE A 2 0.35 11.13 9.42
C ILE A 2 1.17 10.88 8.16
N LYS A 3 2.29 10.16 8.32
CA LYS A 3 3.09 9.63 7.23
C LYS A 3 3.38 8.15 7.47
N PHE A 4 3.47 7.38 6.39
CA PHE A 4 3.99 6.02 6.40
C PHE A 4 4.40 5.65 4.98
N ASN A 5 5.10 4.54 4.85
CA ASN A 5 5.35 3.93 3.55
C ASN A 5 4.50 2.67 3.42
N PHE A 6 3.86 2.52 2.27
CA PHE A 6 3.19 1.30 1.88
C PHE A 6 4.07 0.53 0.89
N HIS A 7 4.14 -0.78 1.05
CA HIS A 7 4.88 -1.66 0.15
C HIS A 7 3.90 -2.55 -0.59
N PHE A 8 3.85 -2.43 -1.91
CA PHE A 8 3.08 -3.34 -2.76
C PHE A 8 4.02 -4.46 -3.19
N ILE A 9 3.76 -5.68 -2.75
CA ILE A 9 4.64 -6.83 -2.94
C ILE A 9 3.98 -7.85 -3.86
N ASP A 10 4.73 -8.36 -4.84
CA ASP A 10 4.33 -9.37 -5.81
C ASP A 10 3.16 -8.98 -6.76
N ASP A 11 2.23 -9.91 -7.01
CA ASP A 11 1.28 -9.91 -8.13
C ASP A 11 0.01 -9.08 -7.85
N TRP A 12 0.20 -7.79 -7.61
CA TRP A 12 -0.90 -6.81 -7.59
C TRP A 12 -1.50 -6.62 -8.99
N GLN A 13 -2.79 -6.84 -9.16
CA GLN A 13 -3.52 -6.78 -10.44
C GLN A 13 -4.70 -5.79 -10.41
N GLY A 14 -4.65 -4.79 -9.52
CA GLY A 14 -5.67 -3.77 -9.34
C GLY A 14 -6.38 -3.83 -7.99
N GLU A 15 -5.89 -4.63 -7.04
CA GLU A 15 -6.29 -4.58 -5.64
C GLU A 15 -6.06 -3.16 -5.06
N ILE A 16 -6.73 -2.88 -3.94
CA ILE A 16 -6.79 -1.53 -3.36
C ILE A 16 -6.09 -1.53 -2.01
N ALA A 17 -5.04 -0.73 -1.87
CA ALA A 17 -4.50 -0.32 -0.58
C ALA A 17 -5.30 0.85 -0.01
N PHE A 18 -5.42 0.94 1.31
CA PHE A 18 -6.19 1.99 1.96
C PHE A 18 -5.64 2.38 3.32
N ALA A 19 -6.01 3.59 3.76
CA ALA A 19 -5.87 4.06 5.12
C ALA A 19 -7.16 4.76 5.58
N LYS A 20 -7.57 4.48 6.81
CA LYS A 20 -8.75 5.07 7.44
C LYS A 20 -8.40 5.72 8.77
N ILE A 21 -9.13 6.77 9.10
CA ILE A 21 -9.18 7.38 10.43
C ILE A 21 -10.58 7.21 10.98
N ASN A 22 -10.70 6.59 12.15
CA ASN A 22 -11.98 6.34 12.82
C ASN A 22 -13.01 5.68 11.87
N GLY A 23 -12.56 4.71 11.07
CA GLY A 23 -13.37 3.98 10.09
C GLY A 23 -13.63 4.72 8.77
N LYS A 24 -13.28 6.01 8.64
CA LYS A 24 -13.43 6.78 7.40
C LYS A 24 -12.16 6.71 6.55
N THR A 25 -12.29 6.28 5.30
CA THR A 25 -11.18 6.28 4.33
C THR A 25 -10.67 7.70 4.08
N ILE A 26 -9.38 7.91 4.31
CA ILE A 26 -8.67 9.18 4.03
C ILE A 26 -7.73 9.02 2.82
N TRP A 27 -7.23 7.81 2.59
CA TRP A 27 -6.41 7.48 1.43
C TRP A 27 -6.77 6.10 0.91
N HIS A 28 -6.73 5.94 -0.42
CA HIS A 28 -6.78 4.65 -1.07
C HIS A 28 -6.08 4.71 -2.43
N GLU A 29 -5.50 3.60 -2.87
CA GLU A 29 -4.85 3.49 -4.18
C GLU A 29 -5.10 2.10 -4.77
N SER A 30 -5.55 2.05 -6.03
CA SER A 30 -5.58 0.81 -6.80
C SER A 30 -4.23 0.66 -7.50
N TYR A 31 -3.60 -0.50 -7.38
CA TYR A 31 -2.28 -0.75 -7.94
C TYR A 31 -2.23 -2.04 -8.73
N ALA A 32 -1.57 -2.00 -9.89
CA ALA A 32 -1.17 -3.16 -10.64
C ALA A 32 0.34 -3.12 -10.91
N TRP A 33 1.05 -4.21 -10.65
CA TRP A 33 2.51 -4.28 -10.79
C TRP A 33 2.97 -4.03 -12.24
N CYS A 34 2.11 -4.30 -13.23
CA CYS A 34 2.38 -4.00 -14.63
C CYS A 34 1.13 -3.55 -15.37
N GLY A 35 1.15 -2.32 -15.87
CA GLY A 35 0.12 -1.77 -16.77
C GLY A 35 0.41 -1.96 -18.26
N LYS A 36 1.48 -2.67 -18.64
CA LYS A 36 1.87 -2.87 -20.04
C LYS A 36 1.21 -4.12 -20.62
N LEU A 37 0.91 -4.09 -21.92
CA LEU A 37 0.34 -5.24 -22.65
C LEU A 37 1.23 -6.50 -22.56
N LEU A 38 2.56 -6.31 -22.56
CA LEU A 38 3.55 -7.38 -22.43
C LEU A 38 4.21 -7.33 -21.05
N SER A 39 3.72 -8.15 -20.12
CA SER A 39 4.14 -8.16 -18.71
C SER A 39 5.61 -8.50 -18.49
N PHE A 40 6.23 -9.25 -19.42
CA PHE A 40 7.67 -9.57 -19.39
C PHE A 40 8.56 -8.31 -19.34
N GLN A 41 8.14 -7.21 -19.98
CA GLN A 41 8.90 -5.96 -19.95
C GLN A 41 8.97 -5.36 -18.54
N CYS A 42 7.91 -5.51 -17.75
CA CYS A 42 7.90 -5.05 -16.36
C CYS A 42 8.82 -5.91 -15.49
N LYS A 43 8.84 -7.23 -15.73
CA LYS A 43 9.74 -8.16 -15.01
C LYS A 43 11.22 -7.88 -15.27
N LEU A 44 11.59 -7.47 -16.48
CA LEU A 44 12.98 -7.17 -16.84
C LEU A 44 13.57 -5.94 -16.15
N SER A 45 12.73 -4.93 -15.87
CA SER A 45 13.17 -3.64 -15.34
C SER A 45 12.74 -3.37 -13.91
N GLY A 46 11.88 -4.22 -13.36
CA GLY A 46 11.31 -4.04 -12.05
C GLY A 46 12.22 -4.56 -10.94
N VAL A 47 12.11 -3.94 -9.78
CA VAL A 47 12.84 -4.37 -8.58
C VAL A 47 12.03 -5.45 -7.90
N ASN A 48 12.63 -6.60 -7.66
CA ASN A 48 12.08 -7.63 -6.80
C ASN A 48 12.90 -7.64 -5.51
N ALA A 49 12.30 -7.15 -4.43
CA ALA A 49 12.92 -7.09 -3.11
C ALA A 49 12.44 -8.22 -2.20
N CYS A 50 11.19 -8.66 -2.39
CA CYS A 50 10.51 -9.60 -1.52
C CYS A 50 9.65 -10.57 -2.33
N GLY A 51 9.69 -11.87 -1.99
CA GLY A 51 8.74 -12.83 -2.55
C GLY A 51 9.19 -13.47 -3.86
N LYS A 52 8.33 -13.42 -4.88
CA LYS A 52 8.44 -14.15 -6.16
C LYS A 52 9.11 -13.31 -7.24
N GLU A 53 9.31 -13.85 -8.43
CA GLU A 53 9.86 -13.12 -9.60
C GLU A 53 8.84 -12.15 -10.23
N ILE A 54 8.27 -11.26 -9.41
CA ILE A 54 7.38 -10.18 -9.80
C ILE A 54 7.90 -8.89 -9.16
N PRO A 55 7.95 -7.78 -9.91
CA PRO A 55 8.37 -6.51 -9.35
C PRO A 55 7.50 -6.01 -8.20
N ASP A 56 8.16 -5.53 -7.16
CA ASP A 56 7.57 -4.83 -6.04
C ASP A 56 7.59 -3.31 -6.26
N ARG A 57 6.68 -2.62 -5.57
CA ARG A 57 6.78 -1.18 -5.34
C ARG A 57 7.01 -0.94 -3.85
N ILE A 58 8.29 -0.79 -3.52
CA ILE A 58 8.77 -0.54 -2.17
C ILE A 58 8.78 0.96 -1.87
N SER A 59 8.49 1.31 -0.62
CA SER A 59 8.54 2.68 -0.08
C SER A 59 7.60 3.66 -0.78
N HIS A 60 6.37 3.23 -1.11
CA HIS A 60 5.37 4.18 -1.61
C HIS A 60 4.90 5.08 -0.46
N ASN A 61 5.35 6.32 -0.47
CA ASN A 61 5.06 7.27 0.58
C ASN A 61 3.59 7.71 0.57
N VAL A 62 2.93 7.55 1.72
CA VAL A 62 1.57 8.02 1.97
C VAL A 62 1.62 9.09 3.05
N GLN A 63 0.99 10.23 2.77
CA GLN A 63 0.88 11.35 3.70
C GLN A 63 -0.52 11.95 3.62
N PHE A 64 -1.11 12.22 4.78
CA PHE A 64 -2.35 12.97 4.88
C PHE A 64 -2.47 13.74 6.20
N GLU A 65 -3.40 14.68 6.21
CA GLU A 65 -3.75 15.50 7.36
C GLU A 65 -5.22 15.29 7.71
N PHE A 66 -5.51 15.32 9.00
CA PHE A 66 -6.86 15.27 9.53
C PHE A 66 -6.90 16.03 10.86
N ILE A 67 -8.09 16.51 11.22
CA ILE A 67 -8.34 17.14 12.52
C ILE A 67 -8.84 16.05 13.46
N ASN A 68 -8.15 15.88 14.58
CA ASN A 68 -8.64 15.05 15.68
C ASN A 68 -9.27 15.94 16.75
N THR A 69 -10.56 15.78 17.01
CA THR A 69 -11.27 16.49 18.07
C THR A 69 -11.32 15.72 19.38
N ASP A 70 -11.04 14.42 19.32
CA ASP A 70 -11.07 13.51 20.47
C ASP A 70 -9.67 13.36 21.08
N ASP A 71 -9.57 12.69 22.22
CA ASP A 71 -8.31 12.35 22.89
C ASP A 71 -7.54 11.21 22.20
N GLN A 72 -8.23 10.45 21.33
CA GLN A 72 -7.66 9.33 20.58
C GLN A 72 -8.22 9.26 19.16
N PHE A 73 -7.51 8.55 18.28
CA PHE A 73 -8.01 8.16 16.96
C PHE A 73 -7.52 6.75 16.63
N ILE A 74 -8.22 6.08 15.72
CA ILE A 74 -7.84 4.76 15.20
C ILE A 74 -7.36 4.95 13.76
N LEU A 75 -6.09 4.62 13.52
CA LEU A 75 -5.53 4.45 12.19
C LEU A 75 -5.64 2.99 11.76
N GLU A 76 -6.40 2.73 10.70
CA GLU A 76 -6.45 1.42 10.04
C GLU A 76 -5.73 1.54 8.71
N ILE A 77 -4.70 0.73 8.49
CA ILE A 77 -4.02 0.60 7.19
C ILE A 77 -4.22 -0.83 6.73
N GLY A 78 -4.56 -1.00 5.45
CA GLY A 78 -4.88 -2.31 4.92
C GLY A 78 -4.89 -2.38 3.41
N ALA A 79 -5.23 -3.56 2.92
CA ALA A 79 -5.51 -3.79 1.52
C ALA A 79 -6.73 -4.69 1.35
N TYR A 80 -7.54 -4.39 0.34
CA TYR A 80 -8.58 -5.28 -0.14
C TYR A 80 -8.00 -6.20 -1.21
N LEU A 81 -7.41 -7.32 -0.76
CA LEU A 81 -6.82 -8.34 -1.64
C LEU A 81 -7.86 -9.29 -2.28
N LYS A 82 -9.15 -9.02 -2.08
CA LYS A 82 -10.26 -9.89 -2.52
C LYS A 82 -10.02 -11.33 -2.03
N ASN A 83 -10.16 -12.32 -2.92
CA ASN A 83 -9.96 -13.76 -2.64
C ASN A 83 -8.57 -14.25 -3.09
N ARG A 84 -7.58 -13.35 -3.18
CA ARG A 84 -6.22 -13.70 -3.60
C ARG A 84 -5.42 -14.30 -2.42
N ASN A 85 -4.48 -15.19 -2.73
CA ASN A 85 -3.61 -15.79 -1.73
C ASN A 85 -2.53 -14.77 -1.30
N SER A 86 -2.25 -14.67 0.00
CA SER A 86 -1.18 -13.82 0.53
C SER A 86 0.21 -14.23 0.05
N CYS A 87 0.40 -15.48 -0.40
CA CYS A 87 1.62 -15.93 -1.05
C CYS A 87 1.78 -15.46 -2.50
N ASP A 88 0.73 -14.88 -3.10
CA ASP A 88 0.75 -14.36 -4.48
C ASP A 88 0.75 -12.83 -4.50
N VAL A 89 0.08 -12.20 -3.53
CA VAL A 89 -0.03 -10.75 -3.40
C VAL A 89 0.00 -10.40 -1.93
N SER A 90 0.96 -9.58 -1.53
CA SER A 90 1.11 -9.17 -0.13
C SER A 90 1.45 -7.69 -0.03
N TRP A 91 1.48 -7.19 1.19
CA TRP A 91 1.86 -5.81 1.47
C TRP A 91 2.51 -5.71 2.84
N GLY A 92 3.23 -4.60 3.02
CA GLY A 92 3.80 -4.21 4.29
C GLY A 92 3.66 -2.72 4.51
N ILE A 93 3.92 -2.30 5.74
CA ILE A 93 4.05 -0.91 6.14
C ILE A 93 5.30 -0.73 6.99
N ASP A 94 5.97 0.40 6.84
CA ASP A 94 7.02 0.85 7.74
C ASP A 94 7.01 2.38 7.89
N ASP A 95 7.87 2.88 8.79
CA ASP A 95 8.05 4.31 9.07
C ASP A 95 6.76 5.07 9.38
N VAL A 96 5.87 4.45 10.18
CA VAL A 96 4.64 5.13 10.64
C VAL A 96 5.01 6.29 11.57
N GLN A 97 4.68 7.50 11.15
CA GLN A 97 4.97 8.75 11.85
C GLN A 97 3.68 9.53 12.10
N VAL A 98 3.51 9.97 13.35
CA VAL A 98 2.38 10.82 13.76
C VAL A 98 2.93 12.15 14.24
N TYR A 99 2.50 13.22 13.58
CA TYR A 99 2.84 14.59 13.92
C TYR A 99 1.61 15.29 14.50
N VAL A 100 1.71 15.65 15.78
CA VAL A 100 0.72 16.43 16.52
C VAL A 100 1.19 17.88 16.56
N ILE A 101 0.29 18.80 16.24
CA ILE A 101 0.51 20.25 16.30
C ILE A 101 -0.41 20.81 17.36
#